data_AF-A0A3B0IUU6-F1
#
_entry.id   AF-A0A3B0IUU6-F1
#
_cell.length_a   1.000
_cell.length_b   1.000
_cell.length_c   1.000
_cell.angle_alpha   90.00
_cell.angle_beta   90.00
_cell.angle_gamma   90.00
#
_symmetry.space_group_name_H-M   'P 1'
#
loop_
_entity.id
_entity.type
_entity.pdbx_description
1 polymer ?
#
loop_
_entity_poly.entity_id
_entity_poly.type
_entity_poly.pdbx_seq_one_letter_code
_entity_poly.pdbx_strand_id
1 'polypeptide(L)' 'MLNNSQIRAPIAGTIIGMSIFTEGGVIAAGKKMMEIVLDDQPLLVDARVPVHLIDQVKLGLPVKLQFTTFN' A
#
# COMPACT_ATOMS: atom_id res chain seq x y z
N MET A 1 26.73 19.43 -10.69
CA MET A 1 26.56 18.46 -9.58
C MET A 1 25.34 18.88 -8.77
N LEU A 2 24.11 18.54 -9.21
CA LEU A 2 22.89 18.83 -8.45
C LEU A 2 21.76 17.82 -8.77
N ASN A 3 22.09 16.54 -8.90
CA ASN A 3 21.08 15.53 -9.27
C ASN A 3 20.16 15.13 -8.10
N ASN A 4 20.50 15.47 -6.86
CA ASN A 4 19.76 15.05 -5.66
C ASN A 4 18.93 16.18 -5.03
N SER A 5 18.86 17.35 -5.66
CA SER A 5 18.04 18.46 -5.13
C SER A 5 16.55 18.30 -5.44
N GLN A 6 16.20 17.43 -6.40
CA GLN A 6 14.81 17.12 -6.74
C GLN A 6 14.58 15.63 -6.52
N ILE A 7 13.84 15.31 -5.46
CA ILE A 7 13.42 13.94 -5.19
C ILE A 7 12.05 13.77 -5.85
N ARG A 8 11.95 12.82 -6.78
CA ARG A 8 10.73 12.50 -7.53
C ARG A 8 10.23 11.12 -7.13
N ALA A 9 8.92 10.92 -7.22
CA ALA A 9 8.34 9.60 -7.09
C ALA A 9 8.97 8.65 -8.13
N PRO A 10 9.48 7.47 -7.73
CA PRO A 10 10.07 6.52 -8.67
C PRO A 10 9.00 5.86 -9.56
N ILE A 11 7.73 5.96 -9.18
CA ILE A 11 6.62 5.28 -9.84
C ILE A 11 5.31 6.07 -9.63
N ALA A 12 4.39 5.94 -10.58
CA ALA A 12 3.04 6.51 -10.48
C ALA A 12 2.24 5.78 -9.39
N GLY A 13 1.46 6.54 -8.63
CA GLY A 13 0.72 6.02 -7.49
C GLY A 13 0.17 7.10 -6.59
N THR A 14 -0.55 6.66 -5.57
CA THR A 14 -1.14 7.50 -4.53
C THR A 14 -0.23 7.57 -3.30
N ILE A 15 0.00 8.78 -2.78
CA ILE A 15 0.77 8.98 -1.54
C ILE A 15 -0.15 8.68 -0.35
N ILE A 16 0.18 7.66 0.44
CA ILE A 16 -0.57 7.27 1.65
C ILE A 16 0.09 7.73 2.95
N GLY A 17 1.34 8.20 2.85
CA GLY A 17 2.09 8.70 4.00
C GLY A 17 3.13 9.72 3.56
N MET A 18 3.21 10.81 4.29
CA MET A 18 4.23 11.85 4.12
C MET A 18 4.85 12.13 5.48
N SER A 19 6.17 12.26 5.54
CA SER A 19 6.91 12.45 6.79
C SER A 19 7.73 13.75 6.82
N ILE A 20 7.69 14.53 5.74
CA ILE A 20 8.39 15.80 5.60
C ILE A 20 7.35 16.89 5.30
N PHE A 21 7.31 17.91 6.16
CA PHE A 21 6.35 19.01 6.06
C PHE A 21 7.03 20.38 6.16
N THR A 22 8.37 20.40 6.30
CA THR A 22 9.15 21.62 6.57
C THR A 22 9.93 22.04 5.33
N GLU A 23 9.51 23.15 4.72
CA GLU A 23 10.26 23.81 3.65
C GLU A 23 11.59 24.36 4.20
N GLY A 24 12.72 24.07 3.52
CA GLY A 24 14.06 24.44 3.98
C GLY A 24 14.63 23.59 5.13
N GLY A 25 13.91 22.58 5.61
CA GLY A 25 14.40 21.65 6.62
C GLY A 25 15.48 20.70 6.09
N VAL A 26 16.45 20.33 6.92
CA VAL A 26 17.51 19.38 6.56
C VAL A 26 17.00 17.95 6.75
N ILE A 27 17.19 17.10 5.74
CA ILE A 27 16.79 15.69 5.74
C ILE A 27 18.04 14.82 5.87
N ALA A 28 18.08 13.97 6.89
CA ALA A 28 19.16 13.00 7.05
C ALA A 28 19.09 11.91 5.97
N ALA A 29 20.25 11.40 5.56
CA ALA A 29 20.33 10.30 4.61
C ALA A 29 19.56 9.06 5.12
N GLY A 30 18.80 8.42 4.24
CA GLY A 30 17.99 7.24 4.57
C GLY A 30 16.68 7.53 5.29
N LYS A 31 16.35 8.79 5.59
CA LYS A 31 15.05 9.14 6.18
C LYS A 31 13.93 8.92 5.15
N LYS A 32 12.92 8.11 5.51
CA LYS A 32 11.71 7.94 4.71
C LYS A 32 10.99 9.28 4.57
N MET A 33 10.68 9.68 3.34
CA MET A 33 10.02 10.95 3.04
C MET A 33 8.53 10.77 2.71
N MET A 34 8.23 9.72 1.94
CA MET A 34 6.88 9.43 1.46
C MET A 34 6.68 7.91 1.30
N GLU A 35 5.42 7.51 1.30
CA GLU A 35 4.97 6.16 1.00
C GLU A 35 3.97 6.19 -0.14
N ILE A 36 4.23 5.41 -1.18
CA ILE A 36 3.47 5.41 -2.42
C ILE A 36 2.87 4.02 -2.62
N VAL A 37 1.57 3.97 -2.89
CA VAL A 37 0.87 2.77 -3.37
C VAL A 37 0.63 2.94 -4.85
N LEU A 38 0.93 1.91 -5.64
CA LEU A 38 0.70 1.90 -7.08
C LEU A 38 -0.80 1.90 -7.39
N ASP A 39 -1.22 2.69 -8.39
CA ASP A 39 -2.64 2.85 -8.71
C ASP A 39 -3.28 1.55 -9.23
N ASP A 40 -2.52 0.72 -9.96
CA ASP A 40 -3.01 -0.51 -10.60
C ASP A 40 -2.71 -1.80 -9.80
N GLN A 41 -2.71 -1.75 -8.47
CA GLN A 41 -2.53 -2.97 -7.68
C GLN A 41 -3.83 -3.77 -7.61
N PRO A 42 -3.79 -5.10 -7.86
CA PRO A 42 -4.95 -5.93 -7.61
C PRO A 42 -5.28 -5.91 -6.12
N LEU A 43 -6.57 -5.81 -5.80
CA LEU A 43 -7.03 -5.97 -4.43
C LEU A 43 -6.80 -7.43 -3.99
N LEU A 44 -5.90 -7.62 -3.03
CA LEU A 44 -5.66 -8.91 -2.40
C LEU A 44 -6.44 -8.99 -1.09
N VAL A 45 -7.15 -10.09 -0.89
CA VAL A 45 -7.95 -10.35 0.31
C VAL A 45 -7.49 -11.66 0.93
N ASP A 46 -7.04 -11.58 2.17
CA ASP A 46 -6.68 -12.75 2.97
C ASP A 46 -7.88 -13.18 3.83
N ALA A 47 -8.24 -14.46 3.75
CA ALA A 47 -9.28 -15.06 4.58
C ALA A 47 -8.68 -16.17 5.44
N ARG A 48 -9.07 -16.21 6.72
CA ARG A 48 -8.72 -17.31 7.62
C ARG A 48 -9.82 -18.35 7.60
N VAL A 49 -9.47 -19.58 7.23
CA VAL A 49 -10.41 -20.70 7.21
C VAL A 49 -10.08 -21.65 8.35
N PRO A 50 -11.06 -22.05 9.19
CA PRO A 50 -10.88 -23.11 10.16
C PRO A 50 -10.39 -24.40 9.50
N VAL A 51 -9.41 -25.08 10.11
CA VAL A 51 -8.76 -26.27 9.53
C VAL A 51 -9.76 -27.38 9.21
N HIS A 52 -10.81 -27.54 10.01
CA HIS A 52 -11.87 -28.53 9.79
C HIS A 52 -12.74 -28.27 8.54
N LEU A 53 -12.61 -27.12 7.89
CA LEU A 53 -13.29 -26.74 6.65
C LEU A 53 -12.37 -26.80 5.42
N ILE A 54 -11.15 -27.33 5.55
CA ILE A 54 -10.18 -27.36 4.43
C ILE A 54 -10.73 -28.07 3.19
N ASP A 55 -11.52 -29.12 3.36
CA ASP A 55 -12.13 -29.89 2.27
C ASP A 55 -13.28 -29.14 1.55
N GLN A 56 -13.77 -28.06 2.17
CA GLN A 56 -14.85 -27.23 1.62
C GLN A 56 -14.32 -26.07 0.76
N VAL A 57 -13.04 -25.69 0.89
CA VAL A 57 -12.42 -24.61 0.13
C VAL A 57 -11.89 -25.15 -1.19
N LYS A 58 -12.39 -24.62 -2.31
CA LYS A 58 -12.03 -25.05 -3.66
C LYS A 58 -11.88 -23.85 -4.59
N LEU A 59 -11.02 -23.99 -5.59
CA LEU A 59 -10.89 -22.98 -6.65
C LEU A 59 -12.25 -22.79 -7.35
N GLY A 60 -12.62 -21.53 -7.58
CA GLY A 60 -13.89 -21.17 -8.21
C GLY A 60 -15.11 -21.18 -7.28
N LEU A 61 -14.93 -21.44 -5.97
CA LEU A 61 -16.01 -21.30 -5.01
C LEU A 61 -16.51 -19.84 -4.99
N PRO A 62 -17.83 -19.59 -5.18
CA PRO A 62 -18.37 -18.24 -5.09
C PRO A 62 -18.13 -17.66 -3.70
N VAL A 63 -17.53 -16.48 -3.64
CA VAL A 63 -17.28 -15.75 -2.40
C VAL A 63 -18.04 -14.44 -2.39
N LYS A 64 -18.53 -14.04 -1.21
CA LYS A 64 -19.16 -12.73 -0.99
C LYS A 64 -18.29 -11.94 -0.04
N LEU A 65 -17.78 -10.81 -0.51
CA LEU A 65 -17.05 -9.86 0.32
C LEU A 65 -18.03 -8.86 0.93
N GLN A 66 -17.91 -8.62 2.23
CA GLN A 66 -18.67 -7.59 2.94
C GLN A 66 -17.69 -6.65 3.64
N PHE A 67 -17.69 -5.39 3.19
CA PHE A 67 -16.89 -4.33 3.80
C PHE A 67 -17.76 -3.60 4.82
N THR A 68 -17.38 -3.64 6.08
CA THR A 68 -18.17 -3.06 7.19
C THR A 68 -17.89 -1.58 7.44
N THR A 69 -16.91 -0.98 6.74
CA THR A 69 -16.32 0.34 7.08
C THR A 69 -16.65 1.46 6.08
N PHE A 70 -17.65 1.30 5.21
CA PHE A 70 -18.11 2.38 4.33
C PHE A 70 -19.37 3.09 4.86
N ASN A 71 -19.34 3.57 6.11
CA ASN A 71 -20.33 4.50 6.67
C ASN A 71 -19.69 5.85 6.96
#